data_AF-X0V6X4-F1
#
_entry.id   AF-X0V6X4-F1
#
_cell.length_a   1.000
_cell.length_b   1.000
_cell.length_c   1.000
_cell.angle_alpha   90.00
_cell.angle_beta   90.00
_cell.angle_gamma   90.00
#
_symmetry.space_group_name_H-M   'P 1'
#
loop_
_entity.id
_entity.type
_entity.pdbx_description
1 polymer ?
#
loop_
_entity_poly.entity_id
_entity_poly.type
_entity_poly.pdbx_seq_one_letter_code
_entity_poly.pdbx_strand_id
1 'polypeptide(L)'
;PPGTVNYSERYIKSESIQLPGHNDTCFISGRFDIVVQLDDGTYGVIDFKTGNPNEEYHELYSRQLHAYAYALEHPAPSTLSLSPVTEMGLLYFYPSKVSQPNIEWLSYDAEIHWIEIKKDEQAFLGFIAEVLGLLESGEPPNPSPTCRWCSYLSQLKNISRL
;
A
#
# COMPACT_ATOMS: atom_id res chain seq x y z
N PRO A 1 -18.94 7.69 6.46
CA PRO A 1 -19.48 9.05 6.72
C PRO A 1 -19.28 9.96 5.49
N PRO A 2 -20.11 10.99 5.26
CA PRO A 2 -19.77 12.04 4.29
C PRO A 2 -18.49 12.77 4.72
N GLY A 3 -17.85 13.44 3.78
CA GLY A 3 -16.63 14.19 4.03
C GLY A 3 -16.14 14.95 2.81
N THR A 4 -15.04 15.67 2.99
CA THR A 4 -14.41 16.49 1.95
C THR A 4 -13.00 16.01 1.68
N VAL A 5 -12.62 15.91 0.40
CA VAL A 5 -11.23 15.65 0.00
C VAL A 5 -10.41 16.90 0.33
N ASN A 6 -9.66 16.85 1.42
CA ASN A 6 -8.85 17.99 1.89
C ASN A 6 -7.38 17.89 1.47
N TYR A 7 -6.89 16.67 1.24
CA TYR A 7 -5.50 16.45 0.86
C TYR A 7 -5.42 15.46 -0.29
N SER A 8 -4.56 15.78 -1.25
CA SER A 8 -4.21 14.90 -2.36
C SER A 8 -2.70 14.89 -2.55
N GLU A 9 -2.12 13.74 -2.86
CA GLU A 9 -0.76 13.61 -3.40
C GLU A 9 0.32 14.22 -2.49
N ARG A 10 0.14 14.17 -1.16
CA ARG A 10 1.13 14.70 -0.20
C ARG A 10 2.12 13.63 0.21
N TYR A 11 3.36 14.06 0.40
CA TYR A 11 4.39 13.24 1.03
C TYR A 11 4.16 13.13 2.53
N ILE A 12 4.29 11.92 3.05
CA ILE A 12 4.18 11.60 4.47
C ILE A 12 5.41 10.81 4.89
N LYS A 13 5.75 10.92 6.18
CA LYS A 13 6.80 10.13 6.78
C LYS A 13 6.50 9.96 8.27
N SER A 14 6.62 8.73 8.76
CA SER A 14 6.46 8.40 10.17
C SER A 14 7.71 8.71 10.97
N GLU A 15 7.57 8.77 12.30
CA GLU A 15 8.68 8.57 13.21
C GLU A 15 9.32 7.18 13.04
N SER A 16 10.47 6.98 13.68
CA SER A 16 11.13 5.68 13.67
C SER A 16 10.30 4.65 14.44
N ILE A 17 10.07 3.50 13.81
CA ILE A 17 9.42 2.33 14.39
C ILE A 17 10.51 1.47 15.02
N GLN A 18 10.45 1.33 16.34
CA GLN A 18 11.26 0.39 17.11
C GLN A 18 10.33 -0.69 17.66
N LEU A 19 10.61 -1.95 17.33
CA LEU A 19 9.82 -3.09 17.80
C LEU A 19 10.62 -3.95 18.80
N PRO A 20 9.96 -4.53 19.83
CA PRO A 20 10.62 -5.44 20.76
C PRO A 20 11.20 -6.67 20.03
N GLY A 21 12.44 -7.05 20.37
CA GLY A 21 13.11 -8.21 19.76
C GLY A 21 13.86 -7.92 18.47
N HIS A 22 13.85 -6.67 17.98
CA HIS A 22 14.61 -6.23 16.82
C HIS A 22 15.70 -5.22 17.22
N ASN A 23 16.88 -5.36 16.61
CA ASN A 23 18.00 -4.43 16.76
C ASN A 23 17.89 -3.25 15.80
N ASP A 24 17.36 -3.51 14.61
CA ASP A 24 17.16 -2.49 13.58
C ASP A 24 15.86 -1.72 13.81
N THR A 25 15.81 -0.55 13.18
CA THR A 25 14.61 0.29 13.12
C THR A 25 14.25 0.59 11.68
N CYS A 26 13.00 0.96 11.45
CA CYS A 26 12.56 1.43 10.16
C CYS A 26 11.62 2.63 10.31
N PHE A 27 11.24 3.24 9.21
CA PHE A 27 10.19 4.25 9.19
C PHE A 27 9.41 4.09 7.89
N ILE A 28 8.16 4.55 7.89
CA ILE A 28 7.35 4.63 6.69
C ILE A 28 7.57 5.97 6.04
N SER A 29 7.77 5.97 4.72
CA SER A 29 7.81 7.18 3.91
C SER A 29 7.13 6.90 2.59
N GLY A 30 6.23 7.78 2.17
CA GLY A 30 5.44 7.56 0.97
C GLY A 30 4.64 8.78 0.55
N ARG A 31 3.82 8.58 -0.46
CA ARG A 31 2.87 9.56 -0.98
C ARG A 31 1.54 8.83 -1.16
N PHE A 32 0.48 9.37 -0.58
CA PHE A 32 -0.87 8.84 -0.70
C PHE A 32 -1.60 9.54 -1.84
N ASP A 33 -2.66 8.90 -2.36
CA ASP A 33 -3.51 9.49 -3.39
C ASP A 33 -4.40 10.58 -2.78
N ILE A 34 -5.32 10.21 -1.87
CA ILE A 34 -6.16 11.19 -1.15
C ILE A 34 -6.36 10.87 0.34
N VAL A 35 -6.59 11.94 1.12
CA VAL A 35 -7.15 11.87 2.47
C VAL A 35 -8.42 12.72 2.53
N VAL A 36 -9.48 12.11 3.03
CA VAL A 36 -10.79 12.73 3.24
C VAL A 36 -10.89 13.14 4.70
N GLN A 37 -11.27 14.39 4.97
CA GLN A 37 -11.75 14.76 6.31
C GLN A 37 -13.25 14.47 6.38
N LEU A 38 -13.61 13.61 7.32
CA LEU A 38 -14.98 13.17 7.53
C LEU A 38 -15.73 14.18 8.39
N ASP A 39 -17.04 14.25 8.23
CA ASP A 39 -17.90 15.23 8.92
C ASP A 39 -17.89 15.04 10.45
N ASP A 40 -17.52 13.85 10.93
CA ASP A 40 -17.33 13.56 12.37
C ASP A 40 -15.97 14.01 12.93
N GLY A 41 -15.13 14.64 12.09
CA GLY A 41 -13.82 15.15 12.46
C GLY A 41 -12.68 14.14 12.32
N THR A 42 -12.97 12.90 11.93
CA THR A 42 -11.98 11.85 11.69
C THR A 42 -11.51 11.85 10.22
N TYR A 43 -10.58 10.96 9.87
CA TYR A 43 -9.97 10.93 8.53
C TYR A 43 -10.18 9.59 7.82
N GLY A 44 -10.34 9.66 6.50
CA GLY A 44 -10.36 8.53 5.59
C GLY A 44 -9.14 8.51 4.66
N VAL A 45 -8.44 7.39 4.55
CA VAL A 45 -7.35 7.21 3.56
C VAL A 45 -7.85 6.39 2.38
N ILE A 46 -7.76 6.93 1.17
CA ILE A 46 -8.25 6.26 -0.04
C ILE A 46 -7.15 6.23 -1.10
N ASP A 47 -6.96 5.06 -1.70
CA ASP A 47 -6.03 4.84 -2.80
C ASP A 47 -6.80 4.38 -4.05
N PHE A 48 -6.48 4.96 -5.21
CA PHE A 48 -7.14 4.71 -6.47
C PHE A 48 -6.46 3.57 -7.23
N LYS A 49 -7.26 2.60 -7.66
CA LYS A 49 -6.77 1.48 -8.46
C LYS A 49 -7.47 1.44 -9.81
N THR A 50 -6.71 1.20 -10.88
CA THR A 50 -7.27 0.87 -12.19
C THR A 50 -7.02 -0.61 -12.45
N GLY A 51 -8.08 -1.40 -12.59
CA GLY A 51 -7.95 -2.85 -12.75
C GLY A 51 -9.15 -3.62 -12.23
N ASN A 52 -9.06 -4.95 -12.27
CA ASN A 52 -10.12 -5.84 -11.79
C ASN A 52 -10.07 -5.91 -10.25
N PRO A 53 -11.16 -5.55 -9.54
CA PRO A 53 -11.20 -5.61 -8.08
C PRO A 53 -11.14 -7.04 -7.52
N ASN A 54 -11.38 -8.06 -8.35
CA ASN A 54 -11.34 -9.48 -7.95
C ASN A 54 -9.94 -10.11 -8.06
N GLU A 55 -8.92 -9.39 -8.55
CA GLU A 55 -7.55 -9.89 -8.52
C GLU A 55 -7.04 -9.88 -7.07
N GLU A 56 -6.56 -11.03 -6.58
CA GLU A 56 -6.18 -11.27 -5.18
C GLU A 56 -4.91 -10.50 -4.75
N TYR A 57 -5.02 -9.18 -4.61
CA TYR A 57 -3.97 -8.30 -4.08
C TYR A 57 -4.41 -7.59 -2.80
N HIS A 58 -5.51 -8.04 -2.18
CA HIS A 58 -6.11 -7.42 -0.99
C HIS A 58 -5.12 -7.23 0.15
N GLU A 59 -4.28 -8.23 0.45
CA GLU A 59 -3.28 -8.10 1.52
C GLU A 59 -2.19 -7.07 1.21
N LEU A 60 -1.73 -7.02 -0.05
CA LEU A 60 -0.69 -6.08 -0.47
C LEU A 60 -1.20 -4.63 -0.33
N TYR A 61 -2.39 -4.36 -0.85
CA TYR A 61 -2.98 -3.03 -0.78
C TYR A 61 -3.47 -2.67 0.62
N SER A 62 -3.88 -3.65 1.41
CA SER A 62 -4.13 -3.46 2.84
C SER A 62 -2.86 -2.94 3.53
N ARG A 63 -1.71 -3.59 3.36
CA ARG A 63 -0.42 -3.13 3.93
C ARG A 63 -0.04 -1.73 3.46
N GLN A 64 -0.32 -1.38 2.20
CA GLN A 64 -0.10 -0.03 1.67
C GLN A 64 -0.93 1.03 2.41
N LEU A 65 -2.24 0.82 2.57
CA LEU A 65 -3.12 1.77 3.26
C LEU A 65 -2.78 1.89 4.75
N HIS A 66 -2.44 0.78 5.41
CA HIS A 66 -1.99 0.81 6.80
C HIS A 66 -0.69 1.60 6.98
N ALA A 67 0.25 1.48 6.03
CA ALA A 67 1.47 2.29 6.05
C ALA A 67 1.15 3.79 5.97
N TYR A 68 0.19 4.20 5.13
CA TYR A 68 -0.25 5.59 5.06
C TYR A 68 -0.94 6.07 6.33
N ALA A 69 -1.88 5.29 6.86
CA ALA A 69 -2.56 5.60 8.11
C ALA A 69 -1.56 5.74 9.27
N TYR A 70 -0.64 4.78 9.40
CA TYR A 70 0.39 4.80 10.43
C TYR A 70 1.28 6.05 10.33
N ALA A 71 1.73 6.41 9.13
CA ALA A 71 2.58 7.59 8.95
C ALA A 71 1.87 8.93 9.21
N LEU A 72 0.55 8.99 9.02
CA LEU A 72 -0.28 10.16 9.35
C LEU A 72 -0.53 10.29 10.86
N GLU A 73 -0.76 9.17 11.54
CA GLU A 73 -1.05 9.10 12.97
C GLU A 73 0.23 9.16 13.84
N HIS A 74 1.38 8.73 13.29
CA HIS A 74 2.69 8.74 13.94
C HIS A 74 3.74 9.52 13.13
N PRO A 75 3.52 10.82 12.83
CA PRO A 75 4.31 11.57 11.87
C PRO A 75 5.68 11.96 12.42
N ALA A 76 6.71 11.89 11.56
CA ALA A 76 8.00 12.52 11.85
C ALA A 76 7.86 14.05 12.10
N PRO A 77 8.82 14.68 12.79
CA PRO A 77 8.79 16.12 12.99
C PRO A 77 8.61 16.90 11.68
N SER A 78 7.70 17.88 11.70
CA SER A 78 7.37 18.74 10.54
C SER A 78 6.72 18.03 9.35
N THR A 79 6.16 16.82 9.52
CA THR A 79 5.35 16.15 8.50
C THR A 79 3.85 16.28 8.81
N LEU A 80 3.00 15.96 7.83
CA LEU A 80 1.55 16.07 7.96
C LEU A 80 1.05 15.09 9.04
N SER A 81 0.40 15.64 10.07
CA SER A 81 -0.21 14.89 11.17
C SER A 81 -1.72 14.91 11.04
N LEU A 82 -2.34 13.74 10.86
CA LEU A 82 -3.79 13.57 10.81
C LEU A 82 -4.18 12.34 11.63
N SER A 83 -5.02 12.54 12.64
CA SER A 83 -5.49 11.46 13.52
C SER A 83 -6.85 11.82 14.12
N PRO A 84 -7.76 10.84 14.32
CA PRO A 84 -7.60 9.43 13.95
C PRO A 84 -7.99 9.15 12.49
N VAL A 85 -7.31 8.18 11.88
CA VAL A 85 -7.77 7.54 10.64
C VAL A 85 -8.74 6.42 11.02
N THR A 86 -9.98 6.55 10.58
CA THR A 86 -11.10 5.65 10.94
C THR A 86 -11.65 4.89 9.75
N GLU A 87 -11.47 5.43 8.54
CA GLU A 87 -11.91 4.81 7.30
C GLU A 87 -10.70 4.58 6.40
N MET A 88 -10.61 3.40 5.78
CA MET A 88 -9.64 3.14 4.73
C MET A 88 -10.27 2.31 3.64
N GLY A 89 -9.84 2.54 2.40
CA GLY A 89 -10.27 1.68 1.32
C GLY A 89 -9.69 2.00 -0.03
N LEU A 90 -9.96 1.11 -0.95
CA LEU A 90 -9.54 1.21 -2.34
C LEU A 90 -10.74 1.61 -3.17
N LEU A 91 -10.57 2.63 -3.99
CA LEU A 91 -11.56 3.01 -4.99
C LEU A 91 -11.07 2.53 -6.36
N TYR A 92 -11.66 1.44 -6.82
CA TYR A 92 -11.32 0.82 -8.10
C TYR A 92 -12.12 1.43 -9.24
N PHE A 93 -11.42 1.77 -10.31
CA PHE A 93 -11.97 2.09 -11.62
C PHE A 93 -11.72 0.87 -12.52
N TYR A 94 -12.70 -0.01 -12.64
CA TYR A 94 -12.62 -1.22 -13.45
C TYR A 94 -13.04 -0.93 -14.90
N PRO A 95 -12.14 -1.03 -15.90
CA PRO A 95 -12.50 -0.82 -17.29
C PRO A 95 -13.44 -1.92 -17.77
N SER A 96 -14.74 -1.63 -17.85
CA SER A 96 -15.77 -2.64 -18.17
C SER A 96 -16.09 -2.70 -19.66
N LYS A 97 -15.88 -1.60 -20.38
CA LYS A 97 -16.07 -1.50 -21.83
C LYS A 97 -15.01 -0.59 -22.43
N VAL A 98 -14.59 -0.91 -23.65
CA VAL A 98 -13.62 -0.11 -24.41
C VAL A 98 -14.27 0.32 -25.72
N SER A 99 -14.00 1.56 -26.13
CA SER A 99 -14.38 2.12 -27.42
C SER A 99 -13.15 2.76 -28.07
N GLN A 100 -12.91 2.43 -29.33
CA GLN A 100 -11.78 2.97 -30.10
C GLN A 100 -12.30 3.52 -31.44
N PRO A 101 -12.75 4.79 -31.49
CA PRO A 101 -13.24 5.40 -32.72
C PRO A 101 -12.17 5.55 -33.81
N ASN A 102 -10.88 5.64 -33.45
CA ASN A 102 -9.76 5.64 -34.39
C ASN A 102 -8.46 5.18 -33.71
N ILE A 103 -7.37 5.05 -34.47
CA ILE A 103 -6.09 4.52 -33.97
C ILE A 103 -5.43 5.37 -32.87
N GLU A 104 -5.76 6.66 -32.80
CA GLU A 104 -5.18 7.63 -31.86
C GLU A 104 -6.05 7.86 -30.62
N TRP A 105 -7.28 7.35 -30.61
CA TRP A 105 -8.23 7.61 -29.52
C TRP A 105 -8.86 6.33 -29.00
N LEU A 106 -8.61 6.04 -27.73
CA LEU A 106 -9.23 4.95 -26.99
C LEU A 106 -9.87 5.53 -25.71
N SER A 107 -11.12 5.18 -25.47
CA SER A 107 -11.84 5.48 -24.24
C SER A 107 -12.34 4.19 -23.60
N TYR A 108 -12.54 4.21 -22.28
CA TYR A 108 -13.17 3.11 -21.57
C TYR A 108 -14.23 3.63 -20.60
N ASP A 109 -15.31 2.86 -20.48
CA ASP A 109 -16.25 3.02 -19.37
C ASP A 109 -15.64 2.34 -18.15
N ALA A 110 -15.71 3.00 -16.99
CA ALA A 110 -15.22 2.45 -15.74
C ALA A 110 -16.39 2.18 -14.79
N GLU A 111 -16.50 0.95 -14.31
CA GLU A 111 -17.29 0.65 -13.13
C GLU A 111 -16.50 1.05 -11.88
N ILE A 112 -17.14 1.75 -10.96
CA ILE A 112 -16.52 2.18 -9.71
C ILE A 112 -16.84 1.17 -8.62
N HIS A 113 -15.82 0.60 -7.99
CA HIS A 113 -15.95 -0.36 -6.92
C HIS A 113 -15.25 0.15 -5.65
N TRP A 114 -15.94 0.13 -4.52
CA TRP A 114 -15.37 0.45 -3.21
C TRP A 114 -15.01 -0.83 -2.48
N ILE A 115 -13.74 -0.95 -2.08
CA ILE A 115 -13.26 -2.05 -1.25
C ILE A 115 -12.80 -1.47 0.09
N GLU A 116 -13.61 -1.67 1.12
CA GLU A 116 -13.28 -1.28 2.49
C GLU A 116 -12.09 -2.11 3.01
N ILE A 117 -11.13 -1.43 3.63
CA ILE A 117 -10.03 -2.04 4.37
C ILE A 117 -10.17 -1.66 5.83
N LYS A 118 -10.43 -2.64 6.69
CA LYS A 118 -10.51 -2.42 8.14
C LYS A 118 -9.13 -2.13 8.69
N LYS A 119 -9.03 -1.09 9.52
CA LYS A 119 -7.78 -0.74 10.20
C LYS A 119 -7.45 -1.78 11.27
N ASP A 120 -6.27 -2.36 11.16
CA ASP A 120 -5.63 -3.24 12.13
C ASP A 120 -4.13 -2.90 12.21
N GLU A 121 -3.83 -1.90 13.03
CA GLU A 121 -2.45 -1.44 13.24
C GLU A 121 -1.58 -2.53 13.88
N GLN A 122 -2.17 -3.37 14.74
CA GLN A 122 -1.43 -4.45 15.39
C GLN A 122 -0.96 -5.48 14.36
N ALA A 123 -1.83 -5.90 13.45
CA ALA A 123 -1.45 -6.79 12.35
C ALA A 123 -0.40 -6.15 11.43
N PHE A 124 -0.53 -4.86 11.14
CA PHE A 124 0.47 -4.12 10.35
C PHE A 124 1.84 -4.09 11.03
N LEU A 125 1.92 -3.77 12.33
CA LEU A 125 3.17 -3.78 13.08
C LEU A 125 3.75 -5.19 13.21
N GLY A 126 2.91 -6.22 13.30
CA GLY A 126 3.34 -7.62 13.20
C GLY A 126 4.04 -7.92 11.87
N PHE A 127 3.48 -7.45 10.75
CA PHE A 127 4.14 -7.57 9.45
C PHE A 127 5.46 -6.79 9.38
N ILE A 128 5.52 -5.58 9.96
CA ILE A 128 6.79 -4.82 10.04
C ILE A 128 7.85 -5.59 10.84
N ALA A 129 7.47 -6.29 11.91
CA ALA A 129 8.38 -7.18 12.65
C ALA A 129 8.94 -8.30 11.77
N GLU A 130 8.10 -8.95 10.96
CA GLU A 130 8.56 -9.97 10.00
C GLU A 130 9.55 -9.39 8.98
N VAL A 131 9.29 -8.17 8.48
CA VAL A 131 10.20 -7.49 7.55
C VAL A 131 11.54 -7.17 8.22
N LEU A 132 11.53 -6.64 9.46
CA LEU A 132 12.77 -6.38 10.20
C LEU A 132 13.55 -7.67 10.43
N GLY A 133 12.89 -8.75 10.87
CA GLY A 133 13.53 -10.04 11.09
C GLY A 133 14.16 -10.61 9.81
N LEU A 134 13.55 -10.36 8.65
CA LEU A 134 14.11 -10.71 7.35
C LEU A 134 15.35 -9.88 6.98
N LEU A 135 15.36 -8.58 7.29
CA LEU A 135 16.50 -7.71 6.98
C LEU A 135 17.68 -7.98 7.90
N GLU A 136 17.40 -8.28 9.17
CA GLU A 136 18.39 -8.59 10.20
C GLU A 136 19.08 -9.95 9.99
N SER A 137 18.45 -10.89 9.27
CA SER A 137 19.02 -12.23 9.06
C SER A 137 20.33 -12.23 8.27
N GLY A 138 20.62 -11.15 7.53
CA GLY A 138 21.82 -10.98 6.70
C GLY A 138 21.90 -11.90 5.47
N GLU A 139 21.07 -12.94 5.41
CA GLU A 139 20.98 -13.91 4.32
C GLU A 139 19.56 -13.93 3.75
N PRO A 140 19.40 -13.98 2.41
CA PRO A 140 18.09 -14.03 1.78
C PRO A 140 17.35 -15.33 2.17
N PRO A 141 16.01 -15.30 2.25
CA PRO A 141 15.23 -16.47 2.59
C PRO A 141 15.32 -17.52 1.47
N ASN A 142 15.01 -18.77 1.80
CA ASN A 142 14.89 -19.80 0.79
C ASN A 142 13.82 -19.42 -0.24
N PRO A 143 14.08 -19.61 -1.55
CA PRO A 143 13.12 -19.28 -2.58
C PRO A 143 11.87 -20.16 -2.45
N SER A 144 10.69 -19.55 -2.58
CA SER A 144 9.45 -20.31 -2.64
C SER A 144 9.42 -21.21 -3.89
N PRO A 145 8.94 -22.47 -3.80
CA PRO A 145 8.81 -23.35 -4.95
C PRO A 145 7.92 -22.77 -6.08
N THR A 146 7.02 -21.86 -5.75
CA THR A 146 6.08 -21.23 -6.70
C THR A 146 6.53 -19.82 -7.15
N CYS A 147 7.68 -19.33 -6.66
CA CYS A 147 8.21 -18.02 -7.00
C CYS A 147 8.79 -18.02 -8.42
N ARG A 148 8.02 -17.49 -9.39
CA ARG A 148 8.45 -17.37 -10.79
C ARG A 148 9.74 -16.56 -10.96
N TRP A 149 9.90 -15.48 -10.19
CA TRP A 149 11.12 -14.66 -10.19
C TRP A 149 12.34 -15.42 -9.68
N CYS A 150 12.17 -16.21 -8.63
CA CYS A 150 13.23 -17.05 -8.07
C CYS A 150 13.67 -18.12 -9.07
N SER A 151 12.71 -18.73 -9.78
CA SER A 151 12.97 -19.66 -10.89
C SER A 151 13.72 -18.99 -12.04
N TYR A 152 13.35 -17.77 -12.41
CA TYR A 152 14.05 -17.01 -13.44
C TYR A 152 15.50 -16.70 -13.05
N LEU A 153 15.73 -16.20 -11.82
CA LEU A 153 17.08 -15.89 -11.33
C LEU A 153 17.98 -17.13 -11.23
N SER A 154 17.42 -18.29 -10.86
CA SER A 154 18.19 -19.54 -10.82
C SER A 154 18.62 -19.99 -12.22
N GLN A 155 17.74 -19.85 -13.22
CA GLN A 155 18.07 -20.13 -14.62
C GLN A 155 19.18 -19.19 -15.14
N LEU A 156 19.12 -17.89 -14.84
CA LEU A 156 20.17 -16.94 -15.23
C LEU A 156 21.53 -17.28 -14.62
N LYS A 157 21.57 -17.60 -13.31
CA LYS A 157 22.82 -17.98 -12.62
C LYS A 157 23.49 -19.20 -13.25
N ASN A 158 22.70 -20.15 -13.76
CA ASN A 158 23.20 -21.35 -14.43
C ASN A 158 23.80 -21.05 -15.81
N ILE A 159 23.31 -20.02 -16.51
CA ILE A 159 23.84 -19.60 -17.82
C ILE A 159 25.19 -18.90 -17.67
N SER A 160 25.36 -18.06 -16.64
CA SER A 160 26.61 -17.33 -16.36
C SER A 160 27.76 -18.19 -15.81
N ARG A 161 27.55 -19.51 -15.65
CA ARG A 161 28.57 -20.49 -15.17
C ARG A 161 29.04 -21.45 -16.26
N LEU A 162 28.58 -21.28 -17.50
CA LEU A 162 29.05 -21.97 -18.71
C LEU A 162 29.99 -21.05 -19.50
#